data_AF-A0A1V1ZC46-F1
#
_entry.id   AF-A0A1V1ZC46-F1
#
_cell.length_a   1.000
_cell.length_b   1.000
_cell.length_c   1.000
_cell.angle_alpha   90.00
_cell.angle_beta   90.00
_cell.angle_gamma   90.00
#
_symmetry.space_group_name_H-M   'P 1'
#
loop_
_entity.id
_entity.type
_entity.pdbx_description
1 polymer ?
#
loop_
_entity_poly.entity_id
_entity_poly.type
_entity_poly.pdbx_seq_one_letter_code
_entity_poly.pdbx_strand_id
1 'polypeptide(L)'
;MIPGAPNIVTFLVVLFFSIPILWNLYKHKIIRSFSFINLIKVLNKSLIIQGIIAVSLIPITWITNKLNFKIGNEFSGATYIFIAIGVMFYLPALAFLNLIKLILQGKIENQKSK
;
A
#
# COMPACT_ATOMS: atom_id res chain seq x y z
N MET A 1 -12.11 0.01 -22.69
CA MET A 1 -13.42 -0.56 -22.29
C MET A 1 -13.25 -1.25 -20.96
N ILE A 2 -14.09 -0.92 -19.97
CA ILE A 2 -14.21 -1.67 -18.71
C ILE A 2 -15.44 -2.58 -18.87
N PRO A 3 -15.28 -3.91 -18.98
CA PRO A 3 -16.40 -4.82 -18.80
C PRO A 3 -16.11 -5.86 -17.70
N GLY A 4 -16.92 -5.80 -16.65
CA GLY A 4 -17.58 -6.95 -15.98
C GLY A 4 -16.77 -8.00 -15.21
N ALA A 5 -15.49 -8.23 -15.51
CA ALA A 5 -14.63 -9.12 -14.75
C ALA A 5 -13.46 -8.31 -14.20
N PRO A 6 -13.02 -8.52 -12.93
CA PRO A 6 -11.75 -7.95 -12.51
C PRO A 6 -10.69 -8.53 -13.44
N ASN A 7 -10.14 -7.68 -14.33
CA ASN A 7 -8.96 -8.05 -15.10
C ASN A 7 -7.93 -8.57 -14.10
N ILE A 8 -7.22 -9.65 -14.47
CA ILE A 8 -6.17 -10.25 -13.64
C ILE A 8 -5.20 -9.20 -13.08
N VAL A 9 -4.96 -8.12 -13.84
CA VAL A 9 -4.24 -6.91 -13.45
C VAL A 9 -4.82 -6.25 -12.20
N THR A 10 -6.13 -5.99 -12.17
CA THR A 10 -6.84 -5.39 -11.03
C THR A 10 -6.71 -6.28 -9.79
N PHE A 11 -6.88 -7.60 -9.96
CA PHE A 11 -6.73 -8.55 -8.87
C PHE A 11 -5.30 -8.53 -8.28
N LEU A 12 -4.28 -8.53 -9.13
CA LEU A 12 -2.88 -8.43 -8.72
C LEU A 12 -2.59 -7.14 -7.95
N VAL A 13 -3.05 -5.99 -8.45
CA VAL A 13 -2.87 -4.69 -7.78
C VAL A 13 -3.53 -4.68 -6.39
N VAL A 14 -4.77 -5.18 -6.30
CA VAL A 14 -5.48 -5.28 -5.01
C VAL A 14 -4.71 -6.17 -4.04
N LEU A 15 -4.18 -7.31 -4.49
CA LEU A 15 -3.35 -8.19 -3.65
C LEU A 15 -2.07 -7.51 -3.18
N PHE A 16 -1.35 -6.83 -4.08
CA PHE A 16 -0.11 -6.12 -3.75
C PHE A 16 -0.31 -5.03 -2.70
N PHE A 17 -1.46 -4.35 -2.70
CA PHE A 17 -1.80 -3.40 -1.64
C PHE A 17 -2.32 -4.08 -0.37
N SER A 18 -3.22 -5.06 -0.50
CA SER A 18 -3.97 -5.63 0.62
C SER A 18 -3.13 -6.56 1.48
N ILE A 19 -2.28 -7.41 0.88
CA ILE A 19 -1.48 -8.40 1.61
C ILE A 19 -0.56 -7.72 2.64
N PRO A 20 0.24 -6.69 2.30
CA PRO A 20 1.06 -5.99 3.29
C PRO A 20 0.26 -5.36 4.43
N ILE A 21 -0.93 -4.82 4.11
CA ILE A 21 -1.81 -4.18 5.10
C ILE A 21 -2.39 -5.21 6.05
N LEU A 22 -2.98 -6.29 5.54
CA LEU A 22 -3.56 -7.36 6.33
C LEU A 22 -2.50 -8.04 7.21
N TRP A 23 -1.32 -8.29 6.66
CA TRP A 23 -0.20 -8.87 7.40
C TRP A 23 0.20 -8.00 8.60
N ASN A 24 0.37 -6.70 8.38
CA ASN A 24 0.74 -5.78 9.47
C ASN A 24 -0.40 -5.55 10.47
N LEU A 25 -1.66 -5.54 10.04
CA LEU A 25 -2.83 -5.50 10.92
C LEU A 25 -2.85 -6.70 11.87
N TYR A 26 -2.65 -7.90 11.32
CA TYR A 26 -2.59 -9.15 12.09
C TYR A 26 -1.41 -9.14 13.08
N LYS A 27 -0.20 -8.83 12.58
CA LYS A 27 1.03 -8.80 13.40
C LYS A 27 0.93 -7.82 14.57
N HIS A 28 0.23 -6.70 14.41
CA HIS A 28 0.08 -5.68 15.43
C HIS A 28 -1.17 -5.80 16.30
N LYS A 29 -1.98 -6.87 16.15
CA LYS A 29 -3.21 -7.13 16.93
C LYS A 29 -4.15 -5.92 17.02
N ILE A 30 -4.11 -4.99 16.05
CA ILE A 30 -4.94 -3.77 16.05
C ILE A 30 -6.43 -4.10 16.03
N ILE A 31 -6.78 -5.28 15.51
CA ILE A 31 -8.15 -5.80 15.47
C ILE A 31 -8.78 -5.88 16.87
N ARG A 32 -7.98 -6.03 17.94
CA ARG A 32 -8.49 -6.08 19.33
C ARG A 32 -8.71 -4.71 19.98
N SER A 33 -7.99 -3.67 19.54
CA SER A 33 -8.15 -2.31 20.05
C SER A 33 -7.86 -1.30 18.94
N PHE A 34 -8.95 -0.83 18.31
CA PHE A 34 -8.84 0.12 17.22
C PHE A 34 -8.40 1.48 17.75
N SER A 35 -7.20 1.91 17.33
CA SER A 35 -6.68 3.25 17.61
C SER A 35 -6.17 3.86 16.31
N PHE A 36 -6.58 5.10 16.05
CA PHE A 36 -6.18 5.87 14.86
C PHE A 36 -4.65 5.95 14.73
N ILE A 37 -3.94 6.19 15.83
CA ILE A 37 -2.47 6.26 15.87
C ILE A 37 -1.85 4.92 15.46
N ASN A 38 -2.43 3.81 15.94
CA ASN A 38 -1.96 2.46 15.60
C ASN A 38 -2.26 2.11 14.14
N LEU A 39 -3.42 2.51 13.61
CA LEU A 39 -3.79 2.32 12.20
C LEU A 39 -2.76 2.97 11.28
N ILE A 40 -2.42 4.25 11.52
CA ILE A 40 -1.41 4.97 10.72
C ILE A 40 -0.04 4.30 10.83
N LYS A 41 0.34 3.82 12.02
CA LYS A 41 1.59 3.08 12.22
C LYS A 41 1.64 1.81 11.37
N VAL A 42 0.52 1.09 11.26
CA VAL A 42 0.42 -0.09 10.39
C VAL A 42 0.48 0.29 8.92
N LEU A 43 -0.25 1.32 8.47
CA LEU A 43 -0.19 1.78 7.09
C LEU A 43 1.23 2.21 6.66
N ASN A 44 1.96 2.92 7.53
CA ASN A 44 3.36 3.30 7.28
C ASN A 44 4.28 2.07 7.17
N LYS A 45 4.09 1.05 8.00
CA LYS A 45 4.86 -0.20 7.88
C LYS A 45 4.53 -0.97 6.61
N SER A 46 3.26 -0.95 6.20
CA SER A 46 2.81 -1.58 4.97
C SER A 46 3.35 -0.86 3.75
N LEU A 47 3.48 0.47 3.80
CA LEU A 47 4.12 1.26 2.75
C LEU A 47 5.55 0.80 2.47
N ILE A 48 6.33 0.45 3.49
CA ILE A 48 7.70 -0.06 3.29
C ILE A 48 7.68 -1.34 2.46
N ILE A 49 6.80 -2.29 2.82
CA ILE A 49 6.67 -3.56 2.09
C ILE A 49 6.15 -3.31 0.67
N GLN A 50 5.17 -2.43 0.50
CA GLN A 50 4.65 -2.03 -0.81
C GLN A 50 5.72 -1.36 -1.68
N GLY A 51 6.61 -0.56 -1.08
CA GLY A 51 7.77 0.02 -1.77
C GLY A 51 8.76 -1.05 -2.24
N ILE A 52 9.04 -2.07 -1.42
CA ILE A 52 9.85 -3.23 -1.83
C ILE A 52 9.18 -3.95 -3.00
N ILE A 53 7.87 -4.20 -2.93
CA ILE A 53 7.10 -4.80 -4.03
C ILE A 53 7.23 -3.96 -5.30
N ALA A 54 7.08 -2.64 -5.23
CA ALA A 54 7.23 -1.75 -6.39
C ALA A 54 8.61 -1.89 -7.05
N VAL A 55 9.68 -1.88 -6.25
CA VAL A 55 11.06 -2.00 -6.74
C VAL A 55 11.30 -3.39 -7.34
N SER A 56 10.77 -4.46 -6.74
CA SER A 56 10.89 -5.83 -7.26
C SER A 56 10.08 -6.07 -8.53
N LEU A 57 8.94 -5.40 -8.70
CA LEU A 57 8.08 -5.56 -9.88
C LEU A 57 8.72 -5.04 -11.17
N ILE A 58 9.59 -4.04 -11.08
CA ILE A 58 10.29 -3.46 -12.24
C ILE A 58 11.16 -4.51 -12.97
N PRO A 59 12.13 -5.20 -12.32
CA PRO A 59 12.92 -6.23 -12.99
C PRO A 59 12.08 -7.46 -13.36
N ILE A 60 11.07 -7.83 -12.56
CA ILE A 60 10.16 -8.94 -12.90
C ILE A 60 9.41 -8.64 -14.21
N THR A 61 8.88 -7.43 -14.36
CA THR A 61 8.21 -6.99 -15.59
C THR A 61 9.17 -6.98 -16.77
N TRP A 62 10.40 -6.51 -16.57
CA TRP A 62 11.40 -6.49 -17.64
C TRP A 62 11.77 -7.90 -18.11
N ILE A 63 12.03 -8.83 -17.18
CA ILE A 63 12.36 -10.23 -17.50
C ILE A 63 11.17 -10.91 -18.19
N THR A 64 9.96 -10.71 -17.67
CA THR A 64 8.77 -11.40 -18.20
C THR A 64 8.41 -10.96 -19.61
N ASN A 65 8.55 -9.66 -19.90
CA ASN A 65 8.41 -9.14 -21.26
C ASN A 65 9.55 -9.61 -22.17
N LYS A 66 10.81 -9.59 -21.69
CA LYS A 66 11.96 -10.01 -22.50
C LYS A 66 11.89 -11.48 -22.91
N LEU A 67 11.35 -12.35 -22.05
CA LEU A 67 11.20 -13.79 -22.31
C LEU A 67 9.87 -14.16 -22.99
N ASN A 68 9.05 -13.16 -23.38
CA ASN A 68 7.73 -13.37 -24.00
C ASN A 68 6.82 -14.33 -23.21
N PHE A 69 6.85 -14.25 -21.88
CA PHE A 69 5.90 -15.02 -21.08
C PHE A 69 4.48 -14.53 -21.36
N LYS A 70 3.52 -15.47 -21.40
CA LYS A 70 2.09 -15.18 -21.62
C LYS A 70 1.49 -14.18 -20.62
N ILE A 71 2.15 -13.95 -19.48
CA ILE A 71 1.70 -13.10 -18.36
C ILE A 71 2.42 -11.73 -18.35
N GLY A 72 3.32 -11.46 -19.31
CA GLY A 72 4.15 -10.25 -19.32
C GLY A 72 3.33 -8.95 -19.41
N ASN A 73 2.28 -8.96 -20.24
CA ASN A 73 1.39 -7.81 -20.41
C ASN A 73 0.62 -7.49 -19.12
N GLU A 74 0.19 -8.52 -18.41
CA GLU A 74 -0.52 -8.44 -17.14
C GLU A 74 0.37 -7.89 -16.04
N PHE A 75 1.62 -8.38 -15.94
CA PHE A 75 2.60 -7.85 -14.98
C PHE A 75 2.99 -6.41 -15.29
N SER A 76 3.11 -6.06 -16.57
CA SER A 76 3.39 -4.67 -16.99
C SER A 76 2.24 -3.74 -16.61
N GLY A 77 1.01 -4.12 -16.90
CA GLY A 77 -0.19 -3.38 -16.49
C GLY A 77 -0.30 -3.25 -14.97
N ALA A 78 -0.05 -4.34 -14.23
CA ALA A 78 -0.12 -4.34 -12.77
C ALA A 78 0.95 -3.43 -12.16
N THR A 79 2.18 -3.49 -12.68
CA THR A 79 3.29 -2.65 -12.22
C THR A 79 3.00 -1.18 -12.45
N TYR A 80 2.52 -0.82 -13.65
CA TYR A 80 2.15 0.56 -13.96
C TYR A 80 1.05 1.09 -13.03
N ILE A 81 -0.06 0.35 -12.89
CA ILE A 81 -1.19 0.77 -12.06
C ILE A 81 -0.79 0.82 -10.58
N PHE A 82 -0.03 -0.17 -10.10
CA PHE A 82 0.44 -0.21 -8.72
C PHE A 82 1.29 1.00 -8.37
N ILE A 83 2.25 1.35 -9.23
CA ILE A 83 3.09 2.54 -9.04
C ILE A 83 2.25 3.82 -9.13
N ALA A 84 1.37 3.92 -10.12
CA ALA A 84 0.51 5.10 -10.31
C ALA A 84 -0.38 5.34 -9.09
N ILE A 85 -1.07 4.31 -8.59
CA ILE A 85 -1.89 4.40 -7.37
C ILE A 85 -1.01 4.72 -6.16
N GLY A 86 0.14 4.05 -6.04
CA GLY A 86 1.08 4.24 -4.94
C GLY A 86 1.55 5.70 -4.82
N VAL A 87 1.99 6.28 -5.92
CA VAL A 87 2.60 7.62 -5.96
C VAL A 87 1.53 8.72 -5.96
N MET A 88 0.46 8.58 -6.74
CA MET A 88 -0.49 9.68 -6.95
C MET A 88 -1.61 9.73 -5.92
N PHE A 89 -1.92 8.60 -5.27
CA PHE A 89 -3.06 8.52 -4.35
C PHE A 89 -2.65 8.05 -2.95
N TYR A 90 -1.94 6.94 -2.86
CA TYR A 90 -1.64 6.31 -1.57
C TYR A 90 -0.62 7.10 -0.74
N LEU A 91 0.50 7.53 -1.34
CA LEU A 91 1.52 8.34 -0.67
C LEU A 91 0.97 9.70 -0.18
N PRO A 92 0.27 10.50 -1.01
CA PRO A 92 -0.35 11.75 -0.55
C PRO A 92 -1.36 11.54 0.58
N ALA A 93 -2.22 10.53 0.47
CA ALA A 93 -3.19 10.22 1.52
C ALA A 93 -2.49 9.85 2.84
N LEU A 94 -1.44 9.03 2.78
CA LEU A 94 -0.71 8.62 3.98
C LEU A 94 0.09 9.76 4.59
N ALA A 95 0.66 10.65 3.78
CA ALA A 95 1.31 11.87 4.25
C ALA A 95 0.31 12.75 5.03
N PHE A 96 -0.88 12.95 4.47
CA PHE A 96 -1.95 13.70 5.13
C PHE A 96 -2.39 13.05 6.45
N LEU A 97 -2.57 11.73 6.48
CA LEU A 97 -2.88 11.01 7.71
C LEU A 97 -1.77 11.18 8.77
N ASN A 98 -0.50 11.13 8.37
CA ASN A 98 0.62 11.37 9.27
C ASN A 98 0.62 12.80 9.85
N LEU A 99 0.24 13.81 9.07
CA LEU A 99 0.07 15.17 9.57
C LEU A 99 -1.03 15.25 10.65
N ILE A 100 -2.18 14.62 10.41
CA ILE A 100 -3.27 14.57 11.40
C ILE A 100 -2.78 13.87 12.68
N LYS A 101 -2.05 12.76 12.55
CA LYS A 101 -1.46 12.06 13.69
C LYS A 101 -0.56 12.96 14.53
N LEU A 102 0.31 13.75 13.89
CA LEU A 102 1.21 14.67 14.59
C LEU A 102 0.42 15.71 15.41
N ILE A 103 -0.62 16.31 14.81
CA ILE A 103 -1.48 17.28 15.50
C ILE A 103 -2.18 16.65 16.72
N LEU A 104 -2.72 15.45 16.57
CA LEU A 104 -3.40 14.74 17.65
C LEU A 104 -2.45 14.35 18.79
N GLN A 105 -1.24 13.89 18.46
CA GLN A 105 -0.23 13.55 19.46
C GLN A 105 0.20 14.77 20.27
N GLY A 106 0.45 15.91 19.61
CA GLY A 106 0.79 17.16 20.30
C GLY A 106 -0.32 17.66 21.24
N LYS A 107 -1.60 17.50 20.86
CA LYS A 107 -2.72 17.84 21.75
C LYS A 107 -2.77 16.96 23.01
N ILE A 108 -2.54 15.66 22.87
CA ILE A 108 -2.55 14.70 23.98
C ILE A 108 -1.41 15.00 24.96
N GLU A 109 -0.22 15.33 24.45
CA GLU A 109 0.95 15.65 25.26
C GLU A 109 0.75 16.95 26.07
N ASN A 110 0.21 17.98 25.44
CA ASN A 110 -0.11 19.25 26.11
C ASN A 110 -1.19 19.12 27.21
N GLN A 111 -2.07 18.11 27.14
CA GLN A 111 -3.07 17.85 28.19
C GLN A 111 -2.51 17.05 29.37
N LYS A 112 -1.41 16.31 29.19
CA LYS A 112 -0.75 15.59 30.30
C LYS A 112 0.21 16.46 31.11
N SER A 113 0.61 17.61 30.56
CA SER A 113 1.54 18.57 31.20
C SER A 113 0.83 19.68 31.99
N LYS A 114 -0.50 19.63 32.09
CA LYS A 114 -1.32 20.48 32.96
C LYS A 114 -1.90 19.63 34.09
#